data_AF-A0A535VTF2-F1
#
_entry.id   AF-A0A535VTF2-F1
#
_cell.length_a   1.000
_cell.length_b   1.000
_cell.length_c   1.000
_cell.angle_alpha   90.00
_cell.angle_beta   90.00
_cell.angle_gamma   90.00
#
_symmetry.space_group_name_H-M   'P 1'
#
loop_
_entity.id
_entity.type
_entity.pdbx_description
1 polymer ?
#
loop_
_entity_poly.entity_id
_entity_poly.type
_entity_poly.pdbx_seq_one_letter_code
_entity_poly.pdbx_strand_id
1 'polypeptide(L)'
;MIYDAVIAVTGERLVVAEGDKSVLDIPFGELRRVQFDIERGRDATLVIVPEHVSNWPRVVSVPIPNLKETALVLARVGEHMNETAAEEQTG
;
A
#
# COMPACT_ATOMS: atom_id res chain seq x y z
N MET A 1 17.52 3.22 -13.42
CA MET A 1 17.85 3.30 -11.98
C MET A 1 16.69 2.68 -11.23
N ILE A 2 16.95 1.74 -10.32
CA ILE A 2 15.95 1.24 -9.38
C ILE A 2 15.91 2.29 -8.27
N TYR A 3 14.76 2.91 -8.05
CA TYR A 3 14.58 3.85 -6.95
C TYR A 3 13.99 3.08 -5.77
N ASP A 4 14.44 3.40 -4.56
CA ASP A 4 13.79 2.93 -3.36
C ASP A 4 12.36 3.47 -3.32
N ALA A 5 11.40 2.58 -3.09
CA ALA A 5 10.01 2.97 -2.95
C ALA A 5 9.74 3.29 -1.48
N VAL A 6 9.15 4.45 -1.22
CA VAL A 6 8.67 4.84 0.10
C VAL A 6 7.16 4.67 0.13
N ILE A 7 6.67 3.91 1.10
CA ILE A 7 5.24 3.79 1.38
C ILE A 7 4.96 4.62 2.61
N ALA A 8 4.22 5.71 2.44
CA ALA A 8 3.78 6.56 3.52
C ALA A 8 2.28 6.34 3.75
N VAL A 9 1.92 6.15 5.01
CA VAL A 9 0.53 5.98 5.44
C VAL A 9 0.24 7.10 6.42
N THR A 10 -0.76 7.91 6.09
CA THR A 10 -1.25 8.98 6.98
C THR A 10 -2.54 8.52 7.64
N GLY A 11 -3.20 9.40 8.40
CA GLY A 11 -4.52 9.09 8.96
C GLY A 11 -5.61 8.90 7.91
N GLU A 12 -5.41 9.34 6.67
CA GLU A 12 -6.46 9.39 5.64
C GLU A 12 -6.04 8.82 4.27
N ARG A 13 -4.72 8.68 4.02
CA ARG A 13 -4.19 8.42 2.68
C ARG A 13 -3.05 7.41 2.69
N LEU A 14 -2.93 6.71 1.56
CA LEU A 14 -1.78 5.90 1.21
C LEU A 14 -1.03 6.58 0.06
N VAL A 15 0.27 6.76 0.25
CA VAL A 15 1.18 7.36 -0.74
C VAL A 15 2.32 6.40 -1.04
N VAL A 16 2.62 6.22 -2.33
CA VAL A 16 3.81 5.51 -2.80
C VAL A 16 4.66 6.50 -3.57
N ALA A 17 5.91 6.69 -3.13
CA ALA A 17 6.88 7.54 -3.80
C ALA A 17 8.06 6.72 -4.32
N GLU A 18 8.57 7.09 -5.50
CA GLU A 18 9.76 6.51 -6.11
C GLU A 18 10.73 7.64 -6.46
N GLY A 19 11.86 7.70 -5.73
CA GLY A 19 12.73 8.87 -5.76
C GLY A 19 11.95 10.12 -5.31
N ASP A 20 11.99 11.18 -6.12
CA ASP A 20 11.36 12.48 -5.78
C ASP A 20 9.90 12.60 -6.28
N LYS A 21 9.29 11.50 -6.74
CA LYS A 21 7.94 11.53 -7.33
C LYS A 21 6.98 10.64 -6.56
N SER A 22 5.83 11.21 -6.20
CA SER A 22 4.66 10.40 -5.85
C SER A 22 4.13 9.71 -7.11
N VAL A 23 4.07 8.38 -7.06
CA VAL A 23 3.57 7.53 -8.15
C VAL A 23 2.20 6.94 -7.85
N LEU A 24 1.74 7.07 -6.60
CA LEU A 24 0.38 6.78 -6.17
C LEU A 24 0.09 7.64 -4.92
N ASP A 25 -1.05 8.32 -4.91
CA ASP A 25 -1.52 9.10 -3.77
C ASP A 25 -3.05 9.04 -3.76
N ILE A 26 -3.61 8.18 -2.91
CA ILE A 26 -5.03 7.87 -2.89
C ILE A 26 -5.58 7.86 -1.46
N PRO A 27 -6.85 8.25 -1.25
CA PRO A 27 -7.54 8.00 0.02
C PRO A 27 -7.79 6.49 0.19
N PHE A 28 -8.01 6.03 1.43
CA PHE A 28 -8.23 4.60 1.69
C PHE A 28 -9.50 4.02 1.04
N GLY A 29 -10.55 4.83 0.84
CA GLY A 29 -11.76 4.39 0.11
C GLY A 29 -11.51 4.08 -1.37
N GLU A 30 -10.44 4.63 -1.96
CA GLU A 30 -10.05 4.32 -3.34
C GLU A 30 -9.05 3.15 -3.43
N LEU A 31 -8.73 2.51 -2.31
CA LEU A 31 -7.84 1.36 -2.26
C LEU A 31 -8.66 0.07 -2.29
N ARG A 32 -8.58 -0.67 -3.39
CA ARG A 32 -9.32 -1.92 -3.57
C ARG A 32 -8.72 -3.08 -2.81
N ARG A 33 -7.39 -3.20 -2.85
CA ARG A 33 -6.68 -4.35 -2.28
C ARG A 33 -5.21 -4.04 -2.01
N VAL A 34 -4.70 -4.65 -0.95
CA VAL A 34 -3.26 -4.78 -0.70
C VAL A 34 -2.92 -6.26 -0.50
N GLN A 35 -1.76 -6.70 -1.03
CA GLN A 35 -1.27 -8.07 -0.91
C GLN A 35 0.21 -8.07 -0.54
N PHE A 36 0.62 -8.93 0.38
CA PHE A 36 2.00 -9.05 0.83
C PHE A 36 2.46 -10.50 0.79
N ASP A 37 3.29 -10.82 -0.20
CA ASP A 37 3.76 -12.16 -0.49
C ASP A 37 5.18 -12.36 0.03
N ILE A 38 5.36 -13.30 0.96
CA ILE A 38 6.66 -13.61 1.55
C ILE A 38 7.13 -14.97 1.01
N GLU A 39 8.29 -14.96 0.35
CA GLU A 39 8.95 -16.17 -0.16
C GLU A 39 10.21 -16.50 0.66
N ARG A 40 10.52 -17.79 0.79
CA ARG A 40 11.73 -18.22 1.52
C ARG A 40 12.99 -17.79 0.75
N GLY A 41 13.82 -16.97 1.40
CA GLY A 41 15.15 -16.60 0.89
C GLY A 41 15.15 -15.53 -0.20
N ARG A 42 14.05 -14.80 -0.36
CA ARG A 42 13.90 -13.69 -1.31
C ARG A 42 13.26 -12.49 -0.59
N ASP A 43 13.40 -11.32 -1.19
CA ASP A 43 12.60 -10.17 -0.80
C ASP A 43 11.12 -10.49 -1.00
N ALA A 44 10.28 -9.94 -0.12
CA ALA A 44 8.84 -10.07 -0.25
C ALA A 44 8.32 -9.12 -1.33
N THR A 45 7.13 -9.43 -1.86
CA THR A 45 6.45 -8.58 -2.84
C THR A 45 5.23 -7.95 -2.20
N LEU A 46 5.14 -6.63 -2.23
CA LEU A 46 3.97 -5.87 -1.84
C LEU A 46 3.26 -5.35 -3.09
N VAL A 47 1.99 -5.70 -3.25
CA VAL A 47 1.13 -5.23 -4.33
C VAL A 47 0.04 -4.34 -3.77
N ILE A 48 -0.05 -3.12 -4.29
CA ILE A 48 -1.07 -2.11 -3.93
C ILE A 48 -1.95 -1.90 -5.16
N VAL A 49 -3.25 -2.13 -5.00
CA VAL A 49 -4.21 -2.11 -6.10
C VAL A 49 -5.29 -1.06 -5.80
N PRO A 50 -5.30 0.07 -6.51
CA PRO A 50 -6.38 1.06 -6.42
C PRO A 50 -7.67 0.55 -7.09
N GLU A 51 -8.79 1.21 -6.79
CA GLU A 51 -10.11 0.96 -7.36
C GLU A 51 -10.21 1.49 -8.80
N HIS A 52 -9.78 2.75 -9.02
CA HIS A 52 -9.83 3.39 -10.33
C HIS A 52 -8.71 2.93 -11.27
N VAL A 53 -9.08 2.54 -12.50
CA VAL A 53 -8.14 2.03 -13.53
C VAL A 53 -7.12 3.05 -14.02
N SER A 54 -7.37 4.35 -13.83
CA SER A 54 -6.40 5.41 -14.13
C SER A 54 -5.21 5.41 -13.17
N ASN A 55 -5.40 4.83 -11.98
CA ASN A 55 -4.34 4.62 -11.00
C ASN A 55 -3.75 3.22 -11.25
N TRP A 56 -2.49 3.17 -11.65
CA TRP A 56 -1.83 1.89 -11.95
C TRP A 56 -1.46 1.16 -10.65
N PRO A 57 -1.65 -0.18 -10.59
CA PRO A 57 -1.16 -0.98 -9.46
C PRO A 57 0.34 -0.78 -9.23
N ARG A 58 0.74 -0.71 -7.97
CA ARG A 58 2.16 -0.63 -7.59
C ARG A 58 2.63 -1.97 -7.07
N VAL A 59 3.81 -2.38 -7.51
CA VAL A 59 4.51 -3.58 -7.05
C VAL A 59 5.84 -3.13 -6.46
N VAL A 60 6.05 -3.41 -5.18
CA VAL A 60 7.20 -2.96 -4.41
C VAL A 60 7.92 -4.18 -3.85
N SER A 61 9.24 -4.24 -4.07
CA SER A 61 10.11 -5.22 -3.40
C SER A 61 10.34 -4.78 -1.96
N VAL A 62 10.14 -5.68 -1.01
CA VAL A 62 10.30 -5.41 0.42
C VAL A 62 11.45 -6.28 0.96
N PRO A 63 12.58 -5.66 1.33
CA PRO A 63 13.72 -6.38 1.90
C PRO A 63 13.36 -7.14 3.17
N ILE A 64 14.02 -8.28 3.40
CA ILE A 64 13.82 -9.13 4.59
C ILE A 64 13.86 -8.34 5.92
N PRO A 65 14.78 -7.38 6.13
CA PRO A 65 14.80 -6.58 7.36
C PRO A 65 13.51 -5.77 7.61
N ASN A 66 12.75 -5.44 6.56
CA ASN A 66 11.60 -4.55 6.62
C ASN A 66 10.26 -5.30 6.76
N LEU A 67 10.25 -6.64 6.67
CA LEU A 67 9.01 -7.43 6.65
C LEU A 67 8.08 -7.13 7.82
N LYS A 68 8.64 -7.00 9.03
CA LYS A 68 7.87 -6.73 10.25
C LYS A 68 7.21 -5.35 10.19
N GLU A 69 7.98 -4.33 9.85
CA GLU A 69 7.47 -2.95 9.78
C GLU A 69 6.41 -2.82 8.70
N THR A 70 6.66 -3.40 7.53
CA THR A 70 5.68 -3.46 6.44
C THR A 70 4.39 -4.15 6.90
N ALA A 71 4.46 -5.32 7.54
CA ALA A 71 3.27 -6.02 8.01
C ALA A 71 2.43 -5.18 8.99
N LEU A 72 3.07 -4.44 9.91
CA LEU A 72 2.38 -3.56 10.85
C LEU A 72 1.69 -2.39 10.14
N VAL A 73 2.37 -1.77 9.18
CA VAL A 73 1.79 -0.70 8.35
C VAL A 73 0.59 -1.22 7.56
N LEU A 74 0.71 -2.41 6.98
CA LEU A 74 -0.37 -3.02 6.20
C LEU A 74 -1.58 -3.41 7.05
N ALA A 75 -1.37 -3.82 8.30
CA ALA A 75 -2.47 -4.02 9.24
C ALA A 75 -3.27 -2.72 9.44
N ARG A 76 -2.56 -1.59 9.62
CA ARG A 76 -3.21 -0.29 9.78
C ARG A 76 -3.94 0.18 8.52
N VAL A 77 -3.37 -0.07 7.34
CA VAL A 77 -4.05 0.18 6.05
C VAL A 77 -5.32 -0.65 5.95
N GLY A 78 -5.27 -1.93 6.34
CA GLY A 78 -6.44 -2.81 6.35
C GLY A 78 -7.55 -2.33 7.28
N GLU A 79 -7.22 -1.81 8.47
CA GLU A 79 -8.20 -1.18 9.38
C GLU A 79 -8.91 0.01 8.70
N HIS A 80 -8.14 0.95 8.14
CA HIS A 80 -8.69 2.14 7.50
C HIS A 80 -9.54 1.87 6.25
N MET A 81 -9.15 0.87 5.44
CA MET A 81 -9.96 0.43 4.30
C MET A 81 -11.35 -0.04 4.75
N ASN A 82 -11.42 -0.78 5.86
CA ASN A 82 -12.70 -1.31 6.36
C ASN A 82 -13.52 -0.26 7.10
N GLU A 83 -12.88 0.69 7.80
CA GLU A 83 -13.55 1.86 8.38
C GLU A 83 -14.27 2.67 7.28
N THR A 84 -13.56 3.01 6.20
CA THR A 84 -14.13 3.78 5.08
C THR A 84 -15.28 3.03 4.39
N ALA A 85 -15.11 1.72 4.16
CA ALA A 85 -16.15 0.90 3.55
C ALA A 85 -17.42 0.79 4.42
N ALA A 86 -17.31 0.86 5.75
CA ALA A 86 -18.46 0.83 6.65
C ALA A 86 -19.23 2.16 6.63
N GLU A 87 -18.53 3.29 6.53
CA GLU A 87 -19.13 4.62 6.38
C GLU A 87 -19.92 4.73 5.07
N GLU A 88 -19.38 4.23 3.96
CA GLU A 88 -20.06 4.20 2.66
C GLU A 88 -21.33 3.34 2.63
N GLN A 89 -21.41 2.32 3.48
CA GLN A 89 -22.60 1.46 3.59
C GLN A 89 -23.72 2.03 4.47
N THR A 90 -23.41 3.06 5.28
CA THR A 90 -24.36 3.66 6.23
C THR A 90 -24.87 5.04 5.80
N GLY A 91 -24.31 5.64 4.74
CA GLY A 91 -24.79 6.87 4.09
C GLY A 91 -25.72 6.61 2.92
#